data_AF-A0A4R5YLE8-F1
#
_entry.id   AF-A0A4R5YLE8-F1
#
_cell.length_a   1.000
_cell.length_b   1.000
_cell.length_c   1.000
_cell.angle_alpha   90.00
_cell.angle_beta   90.00
_cell.angle_gamma   90.00
#
_symmetry.space_group_name_H-M   'P 1'
#
loop_
_entity.id
_entity.type
_entity.pdbx_description
1 polymer ?
#
loop_
_entity_poly.entity_id
_entity_poly.type
_entity_poly.pdbx_seq_one_letter_code
_entity_poly.pdbx_strand_id
1 'polypeptide(L)'
;MRGRRLTWTIGGTGLIACGVAGILLSATLGTSLTDVLAFSVDLLWAAAVLVFAIGTSSHDSVVARRPLGMITLALVAVCPLLVRGIGLFQNPDDPAPLIPWEVTTFVPLALSLIAVVQIGRADVAPKRWRWAPAVALAVSLACDALSMIIVAGADQATAVQFVGLSSALGVIGFLVRTLGLGVVALLAVASERPASVPVFSSPSDPAPGA
;
A
#
# COMPACT_ATOMS: atom_id res chain seq x y z
N MET A 1 -10.77 15.90 13.90
CA MET A 1 -11.42 14.60 13.60
C MET A 1 -11.93 14.49 12.15
N ARG A 2 -12.61 15.51 11.58
CA ARG A 2 -13.09 15.48 10.18
C ARG A 2 -11.96 15.35 9.13
N GLY A 3 -10.83 16.06 9.31
CA GLY A 3 -9.66 15.99 8.40
C GLY A 3 -9.03 14.59 8.34
N ARG A 4 -8.89 13.92 9.49
CA ARG A 4 -8.43 12.52 9.58
C ARG A 4 -9.30 11.57 8.78
N ARG A 5 -10.62 11.64 9.00
CA ARG A 5 -11.58 10.80 8.28
C ARG A 5 -11.45 11.01 6.77
N LEU A 6 -11.41 12.26 6.31
CA LEU A 6 -11.29 12.60 4.89
C LEU A 6 -10.00 12.06 4.27
N THR A 7 -8.85 12.26 4.91
CA THR A 7 -7.54 11.81 4.42
C THR A 7 -7.50 10.29 4.29
N TRP A 8 -7.98 9.58 5.32
CA TRP A 8 -7.98 8.13 5.35
C TRP A 8 -9.01 7.52 4.39
N THR A 9 -10.16 8.16 4.22
CA THR A 9 -11.12 7.74 3.19
C THR A 9 -10.57 7.97 1.80
N ILE A 10 -10.01 9.14 1.48
CA ILE A 10 -9.48 9.43 0.14
C ILE A 10 -8.32 8.49 -0.19
N GLY A 11 -7.37 8.32 0.73
CA GLY A 11 -6.26 7.39 0.55
C GLY A 11 -6.73 5.93 0.42
N GLY A 12 -7.67 5.50 1.27
CA GLY A 12 -8.21 4.14 1.25
C GLY A 12 -8.96 3.84 -0.04
N THR A 13 -9.82 4.74 -0.49
CA THR A 13 -10.54 4.62 -1.77
C THR A 13 -9.58 4.66 -2.95
N GLY A 14 -8.51 5.48 -2.90
CA GLY A 14 -7.46 5.52 -3.91
C GLY A 14 -6.71 4.19 -4.05
N LEU A 15 -6.37 3.54 -2.93
CA LEU A 15 -5.77 2.21 -2.93
C LEU A 15 -6.72 1.14 -3.48
N ILE A 16 -8.02 1.25 -3.18
CA ILE A 16 -9.03 0.33 -3.73
C ILE A 16 -9.14 0.50 -5.24
N ALA A 17 -9.23 1.75 -5.72
CA ALA A 17 -9.27 2.05 -7.15
C ALA A 17 -8.00 1.56 -7.86
N CYS A 18 -6.83 1.67 -7.23
CA CYS A 18 -5.59 1.08 -7.73
C CYS A 18 -5.66 -0.45 -7.87
N GLY A 19 -6.22 -1.14 -6.87
CA GLY A 19 -6.42 -2.58 -6.92
C GLY A 19 -7.34 -3.00 -8.07
N VAL A 20 -8.47 -2.30 -8.24
CA VAL A 20 -9.43 -2.55 -9.33
C VAL A 20 -8.80 -2.27 -10.70
N ALA A 21 -8.07 -1.17 -10.84
CA ALA A 21 -7.36 -0.84 -12.08
C ALA A 21 -6.28 -1.88 -12.42
N GLY A 22 -5.59 -2.43 -11.42
CA GLY A 22 -4.64 -3.53 -11.62
C GLY A 22 -5.30 -4.84 -12.07
N ILE A 23 -6.51 -5.16 -11.60
CA ILE A 23 -7.29 -6.30 -12.13
C ILE A 23 -7.64 -6.06 -13.60
N LEU A 24 -8.06 -4.84 -13.93
CA LEU A 24 -8.38 -4.46 -15.30
C LEU A 24 -7.14 -4.54 -16.20
N LEU A 25 -5.97 -4.15 -15.69
CA LEU A 25 -4.68 -4.28 -16.38
C LEU A 25 -4.40 -5.75 -16.75
N SER A 26 -4.57 -6.67 -15.79
CA SER A 26 -4.39 -8.11 -16.04
C SER A 26 -5.33 -8.66 -17.12
N ALA A 27 -6.51 -8.06 -17.31
CA ALA A 27 -7.44 -8.42 -18.38
C ALA A 27 -7.09 -7.83 -19.75
N THR A 28 -6.23 -6.80 -19.79
CA THR A 28 -5.83 -6.09 -21.02
C THR A 28 -4.44 -6.48 -21.54
N LEU A 29 -3.81 -7.50 -20.95
CA LEU A 29 -2.47 -7.97 -21.32
C LEU A 29 -2.39 -8.30 -22.83
N GLY A 30 -1.37 -7.76 -23.50
CA GLY A 30 -1.12 -7.99 -24.93
C GLY A 30 -1.73 -6.94 -25.87
N THR A 31 -2.21 -5.81 -25.35
CA THR A 31 -2.73 -4.69 -26.14
C THR A 31 -1.86 -3.44 -25.99
N SER A 32 -1.91 -2.52 -26.95
CA SER A 32 -1.24 -1.21 -26.84
C SER A 32 -1.76 -0.36 -25.67
N LEU A 33 -2.93 -0.71 -25.12
CA LEU A 33 -3.52 -0.07 -23.95
C LEU A 33 -2.85 -0.50 -22.63
N THR A 34 -2.14 -1.62 -22.59
CA THR A 34 -1.50 -2.15 -21.37
C THR A 34 -0.53 -1.13 -20.78
N ASP A 35 0.28 -0.46 -21.60
CA ASP A 35 1.27 0.49 -21.09
C ASP A 35 0.64 1.75 -20.50
N VAL A 36 -0.37 2.30 -21.17
CA VAL A 36 -1.10 3.48 -20.69
C VAL A 36 -1.83 3.17 -19.38
N LEU A 37 -2.44 1.99 -19.29
CA LEU A 37 -3.18 1.58 -18.10
C LEU A 37 -2.23 1.29 -16.93
N ALA A 38 -1.09 0.63 -17.18
CA ALA A 38 -0.06 0.42 -16.16
C ALA A 38 0.49 1.76 -15.61
N PHE A 39 0.67 2.76 -16.48
CA PHE A 39 1.13 4.09 -16.05
C PHE A 39 0.10 4.76 -15.15
N SER A 40 -1.18 4.61 -15.50
CA SER A 40 -2.30 5.12 -14.71
C SER A 40 -2.39 4.45 -13.34
N VAL A 41 -2.13 3.14 -13.26
CA VAL A 41 -2.07 2.39 -12.00
C VAL A 41 -0.93 2.90 -11.12
N ASP A 42 0.28 3.08 -11.67
CA ASP A 42 1.43 3.60 -10.93
C ASP A 42 1.18 5.02 -10.40
N LEU A 43 0.58 5.88 -11.23
CA LEU A 43 0.24 7.25 -10.84
C LEU A 43 -0.82 7.28 -9.73
N LEU A 44 -1.84 6.43 -9.84
CA LEU A 44 -2.90 6.33 -8.84
C LEU A 44 -2.38 5.78 -7.51
N TRP A 45 -1.51 4.77 -7.58
CA TRP A 45 -0.81 4.23 -6.42
C TRP A 45 0.06 5.30 -5.74
N ALA A 46 0.89 6.01 -6.51
CA ALA A 46 1.74 7.07 -6.00
C ALA A 46 0.92 8.18 -5.33
N ALA A 47 -0.17 8.61 -5.97
CA ALA A 47 -1.09 9.61 -5.43
C ALA A 47 -1.72 9.15 -4.11
N ALA A 48 -2.21 7.91 -4.06
CA ALA A 48 -2.82 7.36 -2.84
C ALA A 48 -1.83 7.30 -1.68
N VAL A 49 -0.60 6.82 -1.92
CA VAL A 49 0.46 6.74 -0.90
C VAL A 49 0.91 8.13 -0.45
N LEU A 50 1.02 9.10 -1.37
CA LEU A 50 1.37 10.48 -1.04
C LEU A 50 0.29 11.18 -0.22
N VAL A 51 -1.00 10.93 -0.48
CA VAL A 51 -2.11 11.44 0.33
C VAL A 51 -1.99 10.95 1.78
N PHE A 52 -1.63 9.68 1.99
CA PHE A 52 -1.37 9.13 3.33
C PHE A 52 -0.12 9.72 3.99
N ALA A 53 0.94 9.98 3.20
CA ALA A 53 2.19 10.54 3.71
C ALA A 53 2.02 12.01 4.16
N ILE A 54 1.40 12.84 3.32
CA ILE A 54 1.27 14.29 3.54
C ILE A 54 0.20 14.57 4.61
N GLY A 55 -0.98 13.96 4.45
CA GLY A 55 -2.16 14.21 5.28
C GLY A 55 -2.64 15.67 5.27
N THR A 56 -3.94 15.88 5.53
CA THR A 56 -4.48 17.25 5.62
C THR A 56 -4.00 18.03 6.85
N SER A 57 -3.46 17.35 7.87
CA SER A 57 -2.81 17.95 9.04
C SER A 57 -1.68 17.05 9.58
N SER A 58 -0.80 17.59 10.44
CA SER A 58 0.28 16.82 11.10
C SER A 58 -0.22 15.64 11.92
N HIS A 59 -1.43 15.74 12.47
CA HIS A 59 -2.10 14.69 13.22
C HIS A 59 -2.81 13.65 12.32
N ASP A 60 -3.00 13.96 11.03
CA ASP A 60 -3.71 13.12 10.06
C ASP A 60 -2.74 12.37 9.12
N SER A 61 -1.47 12.77 9.07
CA SER A 61 -0.39 12.06 8.38
C SER A 61 -0.08 10.73 9.09
N VAL A 62 0.01 9.63 8.33
CA VAL A 62 0.25 8.28 8.88
C VAL A 62 1.61 8.19 9.59
N VAL A 63 2.55 9.06 9.23
CA VAL A 63 3.90 9.14 9.81
C VAL A 63 4.07 10.31 10.80
N ALA A 64 2.98 10.95 11.21
CA ALA A 64 2.99 12.13 12.09
C ALA A 64 3.91 13.26 11.58
N ARG A 65 4.10 13.36 10.25
CA ARG A 65 5.08 14.23 9.58
C ARG A 65 6.53 14.09 10.06
N ARG A 66 6.92 12.92 10.59
CA ARG A 66 8.34 12.64 10.82
C ARG A 66 9.06 12.62 9.47
N PRO A 67 10.14 13.41 9.29
CA PRO A 67 10.75 13.62 7.98
C PRO A 67 11.24 12.31 7.36
N LEU A 68 11.78 11.42 8.19
CA LEU A 68 12.27 10.11 7.75
C LEU A 68 11.13 9.23 7.21
N GLY A 69 9.97 9.21 7.87
CA GLY A 69 8.80 8.47 7.41
C GLY A 69 8.18 9.05 6.13
N MET A 70 8.13 10.38 6.01
CA MET A 70 7.62 11.05 4.80
C MET A 70 8.52 10.78 3.60
N ILE A 71 9.84 10.90 3.76
CA ILE A 71 10.80 10.64 2.69
C ILE A 71 10.70 9.18 2.25
N THR A 72 10.64 8.23 3.19
CA THR A 72 10.54 6.80 2.83
C THR A 72 9.24 6.48 2.11
N LEU A 73 8.09 7.04 2.54
CA LEU A 73 6.82 6.83 1.86
C LEU A 73 6.80 7.49 0.47
N ALA A 74 7.38 8.68 0.33
CA ALA A 74 7.51 9.35 -0.95
C ALA A 74 8.42 8.56 -1.90
N LEU A 75 9.54 8.05 -1.41
CA LEU A 75 10.43 7.20 -2.20
C LEU A 75 9.75 5.91 -2.61
N VAL A 76 9.01 5.25 -1.71
CA VAL A 76 8.17 4.09 -2.06
C VAL A 76 7.21 4.49 -3.18
N ALA A 77 6.42 5.55 -2.99
CA ALA A 77 5.42 6.05 -3.93
C ALA A 77 5.97 6.35 -5.34
N VAL A 78 7.18 6.90 -5.42
CA VAL A 78 7.76 7.39 -6.68
C VAL A 78 8.65 6.33 -7.35
N CYS A 79 9.10 5.31 -6.63
CA CYS A 79 9.98 4.27 -7.15
C CYS A 79 9.47 3.57 -8.44
N PRO A 80 8.22 3.09 -8.54
CA PRO A 80 7.76 2.44 -9.77
C PRO A 80 7.75 3.39 -10.97
N LEU A 81 7.40 4.66 -10.76
CA LEU A 81 7.46 5.70 -11.80
C LEU A 81 8.89 5.96 -12.27
N LEU A 82 9.88 5.94 -11.36
CA LEU A 82 11.29 6.10 -11.72
C LEU A 82 11.80 4.91 -12.53
N VAL A 83 11.52 3.68 -12.09
CA VAL A 83 11.93 2.47 -12.82
C VAL A 83 11.34 2.47 -14.23
N ARG A 84 10.05 2.78 -14.34
CA ARG A 84 9.36 2.89 -15.64
C ARG A 84 9.91 4.02 -16.50
N GLY A 85 10.19 5.18 -15.93
CA GLY A 85 10.81 6.30 -16.64
C GLY A 85 12.21 5.98 -17.16
N ILE A 86 13.02 5.25 -16.38
CA ILE A 86 14.34 4.79 -16.82
C ILE A 86 14.21 3.76 -17.94
N GLY A 87 13.20 2.88 -17.87
CA GLY A 87 12.89 1.92 -18.92
C GLY A 87 12.62 2.54 -20.30
N LEU A 88 12.18 3.81 -20.37
CA LEU A 88 11.99 4.52 -21.64
C LEU A 88 13.31 4.82 -22.38
N PHE A 89 14.44 4.81 -21.66
CA PHE A 89 15.77 5.02 -22.23
C PHE A 89 16.49 3.69 -22.53
N GLN A 90 15.86 2.55 -22.25
CA GLN A 90 16.43 1.25 -22.56
C GLN A 90 16.37 1.00 -24.06
N ASN A 91 17.52 0.64 -24.64
CA ASN A 91 17.56 0.22 -26.03
C ASN A 91 16.87 -1.14 -26.18
N PRO A 92 15.91 -1.28 -27.12
CA PRO A 92 15.19 -2.53 -27.31
C PRO A 92 16.08 -3.67 -27.82
N ASP A 93 17.22 -3.33 -28.43
CA ASP A 93 18.18 -4.29 -29.00
C ASP A 93 19.27 -4.73 -28.02
N ASP A 94 19.35 -4.10 -26.84
CA ASP A 94 20.34 -4.45 -25.82
C ASP A 94 19.75 -5.43 -24.80
N PRO A 95 20.28 -6.66 -24.68
CA PRO A 95 19.81 -7.62 -23.70
C PRO A 95 20.18 -7.25 -22.25
N ALA A 96 21.10 -6.29 -22.05
CA ALA A 96 21.49 -5.84 -20.72
C ALA A 96 20.50 -4.77 -20.20
N PRO A 97 19.71 -5.06 -19.16
CA PRO A 97 18.82 -4.06 -18.58
C PRO A 97 19.65 -2.92 -17.96
N LEU A 98 19.19 -1.68 -18.14
CA LEU A 98 19.87 -0.48 -17.65
C LEU A 98 19.99 -0.46 -16.11
N ILE A 99 19.03 -1.11 -15.44
CA ILE A 99 19.01 -1.31 -14.00
C ILE A 99 19.07 -2.82 -13.72
N PRO A 100 20.06 -3.29 -12.94
CA PRO A 100 20.11 -4.68 -12.50
C PRO A 100 18.83 -5.05 -11.74
N TRP A 101 18.32 -6.27 -11.96
CA TRP A 101 17.07 -6.74 -11.36
C TRP A 101 17.13 -6.77 -9.82
N GLU A 102 18.34 -6.92 -9.26
CA GLU A 102 18.61 -6.86 -7.82
C GLU A 102 18.20 -5.48 -7.29
N VAL A 103 18.54 -4.41 -8.00
CA VAL A 103 18.24 -3.04 -7.59
C VAL A 103 16.74 -2.77 -7.65
N THR A 104 16.07 -3.19 -8.73
CA THR A 104 14.61 -3.03 -8.88
C THR A 104 13.80 -3.87 -7.90
N THR A 105 14.42 -4.85 -7.24
CA THR A 105 13.75 -5.74 -6.26
C THR A 105 14.08 -5.35 -4.82
N PHE A 106 15.37 -5.26 -4.48
CA PHE A 106 15.82 -5.04 -3.11
C PHE A 106 15.63 -3.59 -2.65
N VAL A 107 15.73 -2.59 -3.53
CA VAL A 107 15.55 -1.19 -3.14
C VAL A 107 14.10 -0.90 -2.74
N PRO A 108 13.06 -1.24 -3.53
CA PRO A 108 11.67 -1.06 -3.11
C PRO A 108 11.32 -1.88 -1.85
N LEU A 109 11.90 -3.07 -1.71
CA LEU A 109 11.71 -3.93 -0.55
C LEU A 109 12.29 -3.30 0.72
N ALA A 110 13.50 -2.76 0.67
CA ALA A 110 14.10 -2.05 1.79
C ALA A 110 13.30 -0.79 2.15
N LEU A 111 12.91 0.00 1.16
CA LEU A 111 12.12 1.23 1.36
C LEU A 111 10.75 0.92 1.97
N SER A 112 10.07 -0.12 1.50
CA SER A 112 8.76 -0.54 2.02
C SER A 112 8.87 -1.07 3.45
N LEU A 113 9.92 -1.83 3.77
CA LEU A 113 10.17 -2.31 5.14
C LEU A 113 10.40 -1.16 6.11
N ILE A 114 11.23 -0.18 5.72
CA ILE A 114 11.44 1.04 6.51
C ILE A 114 10.11 1.79 6.69
N ALA A 115 9.36 2.00 5.61
CA ALA A 115 8.07 2.71 5.66
C ALA A 115 7.09 2.04 6.64
N VAL A 116 6.95 0.72 6.57
CA VAL A 116 6.09 -0.07 7.46
C VAL A 116 6.50 0.08 8.93
N VAL A 117 7.79 -0.04 9.23
CA VAL A 117 8.32 0.13 10.60
C VAL A 117 8.05 1.54 11.11
N GLN A 118 8.25 2.55 10.26
CA GLN A 118 7.98 3.95 10.62
C GLN A 118 6.50 4.18 10.90
N ILE A 119 5.59 3.60 10.11
CA ILE A 119 4.14 3.66 10.35
C ILE A 119 3.78 2.99 11.68
N GLY A 120 4.32 1.81 11.96
CA GLY A 120 4.07 1.08 13.21
C GLY A 120 4.53 1.85 14.46
N ARG A 121 5.62 2.61 14.34
CA ARG A 121 6.20 3.44 15.41
C ARG A 121 5.59 4.84 15.53
N ALA A 122 4.82 5.29 14.54
CA ALA A 122 4.44 6.69 14.42
C ALA A 122 3.35 7.13 15.40
N ASP A 123 2.74 6.25 16.21
CA ASP A 123 1.73 6.68 17.16
C ASP A 123 0.28 6.66 16.64
N VAL A 124 0.13 6.81 15.32
CA VAL A 124 -1.02 7.53 14.73
C VAL A 124 -2.26 6.66 14.55
N ALA A 125 -2.10 5.43 14.07
CA ALA A 125 -3.22 4.53 13.87
C ALA A 125 -3.65 3.87 15.20
N PRO A 126 -4.93 3.44 15.34
CA PRO A 126 -5.37 2.70 16.51
C PRO A 126 -4.50 1.45 16.71
N LYS A 127 -4.20 1.10 17.97
CA LYS A 127 -3.22 0.05 18.35
C LYS A 127 -3.42 -1.30 17.62
N ARG A 128 -4.66 -1.62 17.22
CA ARG A 128 -5.02 -2.84 16.48
C ARG A 128 -4.67 -2.82 14.98
N TRP A 129 -4.58 -1.64 14.35
CA TRP A 129 -4.41 -1.50 12.90
C TRP A 129 -3.03 -0.99 12.46
N ARG A 130 -2.17 -0.57 13.41
CA ARG A 130 -0.83 -0.03 13.13
C ARG A 130 0.09 -0.96 12.35
N TRP A 131 -0.08 -2.28 12.54
CA TRP A 131 0.75 -3.29 11.92
C TRP A 131 0.13 -3.89 10.64
N ALA A 132 -1.03 -3.40 10.22
CA ALA A 132 -1.65 -3.88 8.99
C ALA A 132 -0.76 -3.72 7.74
N PRO A 133 -0.01 -2.60 7.56
CA PRO A 133 0.99 -2.50 6.50
C PRO A 133 2.06 -3.58 6.55
N ALA A 134 2.47 -4.00 7.75
CA ALA A 134 3.45 -5.08 7.94
C ALA A 134 2.89 -6.44 7.56
N VAL A 135 1.64 -6.72 7.96
CA VAL A 135 0.97 -7.97 7.58
C VAL A 135 0.78 -8.03 6.07
N ALA A 136 0.33 -6.95 5.43
CA ALA A 136 0.18 -6.92 3.97
C ALA A 136 1.51 -7.16 3.26
N LEU A 137 2.58 -6.50 3.70
CA LEU A 137 3.93 -6.69 3.16
C LEU A 137 4.43 -8.13 3.34
N ALA A 138 4.23 -8.72 4.52
CA ALA A 138 4.61 -10.10 4.82
C ALA A 138 3.86 -11.12 3.95
N VAL A 139 2.54 -10.94 3.78
CA VAL A 139 1.72 -11.82 2.93
C VAL A 139 2.19 -11.76 1.48
N SER A 140 2.42 -10.57 0.94
CA SER A 140 2.87 -10.47 -0.44
C SER A 140 4.28 -11.02 -0.64
N LEU A 141 5.19 -10.81 0.32
CA LEU A 141 6.52 -11.44 0.29
C LEU A 141 6.41 -12.96 0.32
N ALA A 142 5.48 -13.52 1.09
CA ALA A 142 5.23 -14.96 1.10
C ALA A 142 4.72 -15.45 -0.26
N CYS A 143 3.82 -14.71 -0.92
CA CYS A 143 3.37 -15.03 -2.28
C CYS A 143 4.52 -14.97 -3.31
N ASP A 144 5.38 -13.95 -3.23
CA ASP A 144 6.53 -13.80 -4.12
C ASP A 144 7.55 -14.95 -3.89
N ALA A 145 7.86 -15.25 -2.62
CA ALA A 145 8.76 -16.34 -2.26
C ALA A 145 8.23 -17.71 -2.70
N LEU A 146 6.93 -17.97 -2.52
CA LEU A 146 6.29 -19.20 -2.99
C LEU A 146 6.41 -19.34 -4.51
N SER A 147 6.14 -18.27 -5.25
CA SER A 147 6.27 -18.26 -6.71
C SER A 147 7.71 -18.56 -7.14
N MET A 148 8.69 -17.96 -6.46
CA MET A 148 10.11 -18.19 -6.73
C MET A 148 10.52 -19.64 -6.46
N ILE A 149 10.06 -20.25 -5.36
CA ILE A 149 10.35 -21.64 -5.00
C ILE A 149 9.77 -22.62 -6.04
N ILE A 150 8.54 -22.36 -6.51
CA ILE A 150 7.87 -23.18 -7.52
C ILE A 150 8.66 -23.19 -8.83
N VAL A 151 9.16 -22.03 -9.26
CA VAL A 151 9.88 -21.89 -10.54
C VAL A 151 11.33 -22.37 -10.43
N ALA A 152 12.02 -22.13 -9.31
CA ALA A 152 13.43 -22.45 -9.14
C ALA A 152 13.74 -23.97 -9.14
N GLY A 153 12.77 -24.80 -8.76
CA GLY A 153 12.90 -26.26 -8.74
C GLY A 153 12.41 -26.98 -10.01
N ALA A 154 11.83 -26.26 -10.97
CA ALA A 154 11.19 -26.83 -12.14
C ALA A 154 12.10 -26.74 -13.38
N ASP A 155 12.06 -27.77 -14.24
CA ASP A 155 12.61 -27.66 -15.59
C ASP A 155 11.72 -26.74 -16.46
N GLN A 156 12.23 -26.29 -17.61
CA GLN A 156 11.55 -25.28 -18.41
C GLN A 156 10.16 -25.72 -18.90
N ALA A 157 9.94 -27.01 -19.17
CA ALA A 157 8.63 -27.52 -19.56
C ALA A 157 7.62 -27.47 -18.41
N THR A 158 8.05 -27.78 -17.19
CA THR A 158 7.22 -27.74 -15.99
C THR A 158 7.02 -26.30 -15.48
N ALA A 159 8.01 -25.42 -15.63
CA ALA A 159 7.90 -24.01 -15.28
C ALA A 159 6.77 -23.31 -16.05
N VAL A 160 6.61 -23.63 -17.35
CA VAL A 160 5.51 -23.11 -18.18
C VAL A 160 4.15 -23.51 -17.63
N GLN A 161 4.00 -24.72 -17.08
CA GLN A 161 2.76 -25.19 -16.46
C GLN A 161 2.40 -24.42 -15.18
N PHE A 162 3.41 -23.89 -14.47
CA PHE A 162 3.23 -23.11 -13.26
C PHE A 162 3.15 -21.59 -13.46
N VAL A 163 3.22 -21.10 -14.71
CA VAL A 163 3.09 -19.66 -15.02
C VAL A 163 1.74 -19.12 -14.55
N GLY A 164 0.65 -19.86 -14.77
CA GLY A 164 -0.68 -19.44 -14.33
C GLY A 164 -0.80 -19.32 -12.81
N LEU A 165 -0.23 -20.28 -12.08
CA LEU A 165 -0.21 -20.28 -10.60
C LEU A 165 0.64 -19.13 -10.06
N SER A 166 1.83 -18.92 -10.62
CA SER A 166 2.74 -17.82 -10.24
C SER A 166 2.11 -16.46 -10.52
N SER A 167 1.40 -16.33 -11.65
CA SER A 167 0.65 -15.12 -11.99
C SER A 167 -0.48 -14.87 -10.98
N ALA A 168 -1.21 -15.90 -10.57
CA ALA A 168 -2.26 -15.79 -9.56
C ALA A 168 -1.70 -15.37 -8.19
N LEU A 169 -0.56 -15.94 -7.77
CA LEU A 169 0.12 -15.54 -6.53
C LEU A 169 0.58 -14.08 -6.58
N GLY A 170 1.11 -13.62 -7.73
CA GLY A 170 1.47 -12.22 -7.94
C GLY A 170 0.26 -11.28 -7.83
N VAL A 171 -0.87 -11.66 -8.42
CA VAL A 171 -2.14 -10.91 -8.30
C VAL A 171 -2.61 -10.86 -6.85
N ILE A 172 -2.56 -11.97 -6.10
CA ILE A 172 -2.93 -11.99 -4.67
C ILE A 172 -2.02 -11.04 -3.89
N GLY A 173 -0.70 -11.13 -4.08
CA GLY A 173 0.26 -10.26 -3.43
C GLY A 173 -0.02 -8.78 -3.70
N PHE A 174 -0.35 -8.43 -4.94
CA PHE A 174 -0.75 -7.08 -5.35
C PHE A 174 -2.07 -6.62 -4.71
N LEU A 175 -3.10 -7.46 -4.71
CA LEU A 175 -4.42 -7.13 -4.15
C LEU A 175 -4.37 -6.95 -2.64
N VAL A 176 -3.55 -7.72 -1.93
CA VAL A 176 -3.36 -7.56 -0.49
C VAL A 176 -2.73 -6.20 -0.16
N ARG A 177 -1.73 -5.75 -0.95
CA ARG A 177 -1.11 -4.41 -0.76
C ARG A 177 -2.02 -3.27 -1.14
N THR A 178 -2.94 -3.46 -2.08
CA THR A 178 -3.84 -2.42 -2.57
C THR A 178 -5.21 -2.48 -1.88
N LEU A 179 -6.07 -3.41 -2.28
CA LEU A 179 -7.40 -3.59 -1.69
C LEU A 179 -7.34 -3.88 -0.19
N GLY A 180 -6.44 -4.77 0.25
CA GLY A 180 -6.31 -5.13 1.66
C GLY A 180 -6.02 -3.92 2.54
N LEU A 181 -5.03 -3.11 2.16
CA LEU A 181 -4.69 -1.88 2.88
C LEU A 181 -5.76 -0.79 2.72
N GLY A 182 -6.40 -0.69 1.56
CA GLY A 182 -7.51 0.25 1.35
C GLY A 182 -8.72 -0.04 2.24
N VAL A 183 -9.12 -1.32 2.35
CA VAL A 183 -10.19 -1.77 3.26
C VAL A 183 -9.80 -1.53 4.72
N VAL A 184 -8.58 -1.89 5.11
CA VAL A 184 -8.07 -1.62 6.46
C VAL A 184 -8.14 -0.13 6.78
N ALA A 185 -7.75 0.76 5.85
CA ALA A 185 -7.82 2.20 6.06
C ALA A 185 -9.26 2.67 6.32
N LEU A 186 -10.23 2.14 5.57
CA LEU A 186 -11.65 2.45 5.80
C LEU A 186 -12.17 1.89 7.13
N LEU A 187 -11.78 0.67 7.50
CA LEU A 187 -12.16 0.06 8.79
C LEU A 187 -11.52 0.79 9.97
N ALA A 188 -10.28 1.26 9.83
CA ALA A 188 -9.62 2.08 10.84
C ALA A 188 -10.43 3.37 11.11
N VAL A 189 -10.90 4.05 10.06
CA VAL A 189 -11.80 5.22 10.18
C VAL A 189 -13.12 4.87 10.83
N ALA A 190 -13.74 3.75 10.45
CA ALA A 190 -15.01 3.30 11.02
C ALA A 190 -14.88 2.91 12.50
N SER A 191 -13.72 2.40 12.91
CA SER A 191 -13.44 1.99 14.29
C SER A 191 -13.25 3.15 15.27
N GLU A 192 -13.05 4.38 14.76
CA GLU A 192 -13.06 5.59 15.57
C GLU A 192 -14.50 5.88 16.02
N ARG A 193 -14.86 5.34 17.19
CA ARG A 193 -16.14 5.62 17.86
C ARG A 193 -16.33 7.14 17.99
N PRO A 194 -17.56 7.67 17.73
CA PRO A 194 -17.90 9.03 18.11
C PRO A 194 -17.59 9.20 19.60
N ALA A 195 -16.92 10.31 19.96
CA ALA A 195 -16.65 10.65 21.35
C ALA A 195 -17.95 10.45 22.15
N SER A 196 -17.89 9.60 23.18
CA SER A 196 -19.00 9.36 24.09
C SER A 196 -19.57 10.71 24.51
N VAL A 197 -20.85 10.95 24.20
CA VAL A 197 -21.57 12.15 24.63
C VAL A 197 -21.36 12.28 26.14
N PRO A 198 -20.85 13.42 26.65
CA PRO A 198 -20.75 13.62 28.08
C PRO A 198 -22.17 13.55 28.65
N VAL A 199 -22.48 12.45 29.32
CA VAL A 199 -23.71 12.31 30.09
C VAL A 199 -23.55 13.27 31.25
N PHE A 200 -24.27 14.40 31.20
CA PHE A 200 -24.41 15.27 32.36
C PHE A 200 -25.04 14.46 33.49
N SER A 201 -24.26 14.15 34.53
CA SER A 201 -24.80 13.72 35.81
C SER A 201 -25.65 14.87 36.37
N SER A 202 -26.95 14.63 36.61
CA SER A 202 -27.81 15.58 37.32
C SER A 202 -27.17 15.92 38.66
N PRO A 203 -27.19 17.20 39.11
CA PRO A 203 -26.83 17.54 40.47
C PRO A 203 -27.63 16.65 41.43
N SER A 204 -26.94 15.97 42.33
CA SER A 204 -27.57 15.27 43.45
C SER A 204 -28.25 16.33 44.30
N ASP A 205 -29.58 16.32 44.35
CA ASP A 205 -30.35 17.19 45.24
C ASP A 205 -29.90 16.91 46.69
N PRO A 206 -29.56 17.93 47.49
CA PRO A 206 -29.24 17.73 48.90
C PRO A 206 -30.47 17.16 49.61
N ALA A 207 -30.28 16.04 50.32
CA ALA A 207 -31.33 15.38 51.07
C ALA A 207 -32.01 16.38 52.03
N PRO A 208 -33.35 16.52 52.00
CA PRO A 208 -34.06 17.34 52.97
C PRO A 208 -34.08 16.63 54.33
N GLY A 209 -33.41 17.22 55.31
CA GLY A 209 -33.51 16.78 56.72
C GLY A 209 -32.24 17.01 57.53
N ALA A 210 -31.98 18.28 57.84
CA ALA A 210 -31.38 18.67 59.11
C ALA A 210 -32.50 18.89 60.13
#